data_AF-A0A7W1C3G1-F1
#
_entry.id   AF-A0A7W1C3G1-F1
#
_cell.length_a   1.000
_cell.length_b   1.000
_cell.length_c   1.000
_cell.angle_alpha   90.00
_cell.angle_beta   90.00
_cell.angle_gamma   90.00
#
_symmetry.space_group_name_H-M   'P 1'
#
loop_
_entity.id
_entity.type
_entity.pdbx_description
1 polymer ?
#
loop_
_entity_poly.entity_id
_entity_poly.type
_entity_poly.pdbx_seq_one_letter_code
_entity_poly.pdbx_strand_id
1 'polypeptide(L)'
;MRRQDVASQLRQPVSVSTIRNIEHDEQYNVSLELLGQIAQVLGADVRITLEPREVDVQVRTEGARQVVASDHFIRIIRESYPDCPLTNSQIGRRMWGFASARGASRVRERKLVKKALSWTGLKRAPTTAAEYEVTDQDVTAMELYAHRLGRAFKDDKGRILVPAA
;
A
#
# COMPACT_ATOMS: atom_id res chain seq x y z
N MET A 1 3.57 -6.84 -36.05
CA MET A 1 4.65 -7.30 -35.15
C MET A 1 4.14 -8.50 -34.35
N ARG A 2 4.94 -9.55 -34.10
CA ARG A 2 4.47 -10.75 -33.36
C ARG A 2 4.62 -10.53 -31.86
N ARG A 3 3.81 -11.24 -31.05
CA ARG A 3 3.92 -11.21 -29.57
C ARG A 3 5.32 -11.54 -29.06
N GLN A 4 6.00 -12.47 -29.72
CA GLN A 4 7.39 -12.86 -29.43
C GLN A 4 8.35 -11.66 -29.57
N ASP A 5 8.14 -10.84 -30.59
CA ASP A 5 8.96 -9.68 -30.89
C ASP A 5 8.72 -8.60 -29.83
N VAL A 6 7.45 -8.37 -29.46
CA VAL A 6 7.09 -7.41 -28.39
C VAL A 6 7.75 -7.86 -27.08
N ALA A 7 7.55 -9.11 -26.69
CA ALA A 7 8.02 -9.66 -25.42
C ALA A 7 9.54 -9.60 -25.27
N SER A 8 10.29 -9.78 -26.37
CA SER A 8 11.76 -9.81 -26.36
C SER A 8 12.41 -8.43 -26.49
N GLN A 9 11.73 -7.45 -27.09
CA GLN A 9 12.26 -6.10 -27.32
C GLN A 9 12.01 -5.12 -26.16
N LEU A 10 11.27 -5.52 -25.13
CA LEU A 10 11.15 -4.75 -23.89
C LEU A 10 12.51 -4.64 -23.19
N ARG A 11 12.71 -3.56 -22.43
CA ARG A 11 13.96 -3.35 -21.66
C ARG A 11 14.21 -4.47 -20.65
N GLN A 12 13.12 -4.99 -20.08
CA GLN A 12 13.11 -6.24 -19.34
C GLN A 12 12.22 -7.22 -20.11
N PRO A 13 12.81 -8.20 -20.81
CA PRO A 13 12.03 -9.17 -21.57
C PRO A 13 11.03 -9.92 -20.69
N VAL A 14 9.82 -10.08 -21.21
CA VAL A 14 8.74 -10.81 -20.52
C VAL A 14 8.40 -12.08 -21.28
N SER A 15 7.57 -12.94 -20.67
CA SER A 15 7.07 -14.13 -21.35
C SER A 15 6.04 -13.75 -22.44
N VAL A 16 5.96 -14.55 -23.50
CA VAL A 16 4.91 -14.38 -24.53
C VAL A 16 3.51 -14.49 -23.92
N SER A 17 3.34 -15.32 -22.89
CA SER A 17 2.09 -15.41 -22.13
C SER A 17 1.73 -14.12 -21.39
N THR A 18 2.71 -13.33 -20.94
CA THR A 18 2.46 -12.02 -20.35
C THR A 18 1.81 -11.09 -21.36
N ILE A 19 2.36 -10.99 -22.57
CA ILE A 19 1.77 -10.18 -23.65
C ILE A 19 0.37 -10.69 -24.01
N ARG A 20 0.19 -12.01 -24.11
CA ARG A 20 -1.14 -12.61 -24.34
C ARG A 20 -2.15 -12.24 -23.25
N ASN A 21 -1.76 -12.25 -21.98
CA ASN A 21 -2.66 -11.90 -20.88
C ASN A 21 -3.06 -10.42 -20.94
N ILE A 22 -2.10 -9.53 -21.23
CA ILE A 22 -2.37 -8.09 -21.41
C ILE A 22 -3.39 -7.84 -22.53
N GLU A 23 -3.33 -8.61 -23.61
CA GLU A 23 -4.25 -8.47 -24.74
C GLU A 23 -5.66 -9.04 -24.49
N HIS A 24 -5.80 -10.03 -23.61
CA HIS A 24 -7.05 -10.81 -23.46
C HIS A 24 -7.79 -10.60 -22.14
N ASP A 25 -7.11 -10.13 -21.10
CA ASP A 25 -7.69 -9.92 -19.78
C ASP A 25 -7.70 -8.41 -19.48
N GLU A 26 -8.90 -7.82 -19.59
CA GLU A 26 -9.14 -6.39 -19.33
C GLU A 26 -8.83 -6.00 -17.87
N GLN A 27 -8.81 -6.97 -16.95
CA GLN A 27 -8.48 -6.75 -15.54
C GLN A 27 -7.03 -7.10 -15.22
N TYR A 28 -6.24 -7.50 -16.23
CA TYR A 28 -4.85 -7.84 -16.01
C TYR A 28 -4.09 -6.61 -15.54
N ASN A 29 -3.49 -6.72 -14.35
CA ASN A 29 -2.78 -5.60 -13.76
C ASN A 29 -1.46 -5.37 -14.51
N VAL A 30 -1.36 -4.25 -15.22
CA VAL A 30 -0.17 -3.83 -15.96
C VAL A 30 0.38 -2.55 -15.35
N SER A 31 1.68 -2.53 -15.08
CA SER A 31 2.32 -1.30 -14.62
C SER A 31 2.36 -0.24 -15.74
N LEU A 32 2.25 1.03 -15.36
CA LEU A 32 2.37 2.15 -16.32
C LEU A 32 3.71 2.14 -17.06
N GLU A 33 4.78 1.72 -16.38
CA GLU A 33 6.09 1.54 -17.00
C GLU A 33 6.07 0.50 -18.11
N LEU A 34 5.44 -0.66 -17.86
CA LEU A 34 5.34 -1.73 -18.86
C LEU A 34 4.47 -1.30 -20.05
N LEU A 35 3.36 -0.59 -19.81
CA LEU A 35 2.54 -0.02 -20.89
C LEU A 35 3.34 0.95 -21.75
N GLY A 36 4.13 1.83 -21.14
CA GLY A 36 5.01 2.76 -21.86
C GLY A 36 6.08 2.05 -22.69
N GLN A 37 6.68 0.98 -22.17
CA GLN A 37 7.65 0.18 -22.92
C GLN A 37 7.02 -0.56 -24.10
N ILE A 38 5.83 -1.15 -23.92
CA ILE A 38 5.10 -1.81 -25.00
C ILE A 38 4.77 -0.81 -26.11
N ALA A 39 4.31 0.39 -25.74
CA ALA A 39 4.01 1.45 -26.69
C ALA A 39 5.24 1.92 -27.46
N GLN A 40 6.37 2.11 -26.77
CA GLN A 40 7.64 2.45 -27.40
C GLN A 40 8.06 1.39 -28.45
N VAL A 41 7.94 0.12 -28.10
CA VAL A 41 8.27 -1.01 -28.98
C VAL A 41 7.30 -1.11 -30.18
N LEU A 42 6.03 -0.77 -29.99
CA LEU A 42 5.02 -0.74 -31.04
C LEU A 42 5.04 0.55 -31.88
N GLY A 43 5.84 1.55 -31.51
CA GLY A 43 5.81 2.87 -32.14
C GLY A 43 4.47 3.59 -31.94
N ALA A 44 3.80 3.35 -30.81
CA ALA A 44 2.49 3.90 -30.47
C ALA A 44 2.59 4.92 -29.33
N ASP A 45 1.60 5.81 -29.26
CA ASP A 45 1.43 6.75 -28.15
C ASP A 45 0.45 6.20 -27.11
N VAL A 46 0.79 6.33 -25.84
CA VAL A 46 -0.09 5.97 -24.71
C VAL A 46 -0.71 7.25 -24.15
N ARG A 47 -2.05 7.29 -24.15
CA ARG A 47 -2.82 8.33 -23.45
C ARG A 47 -3.41 7.71 -22.19
N ILE A 48 -3.05 8.28 -21.05
CA ILE A 48 -3.58 7.88 -19.74
C ILE A 48 -4.59 8.94 -19.32
N THR A 49 -5.86 8.54 -19.24
CA THR A 49 -6.90 9.36 -18.63
C THR A 49 -7.09 8.87 -17.20
N LEU A 50 -6.86 9.75 -16.24
CA LEU A 50 -7.20 9.50 -14.85
C LEU A 50 -8.61 10.02 -14.63
N GLU A 51 -9.58 9.11 -14.57
CA GLU A 51 -10.90 9.47 -14.10
C GLU A 51 -10.83 9.56 -12.57
N PRO A 52 -11.17 10.71 -11.98
CA PRO A 52 -11.37 10.75 -10.54
C PRO A 52 -12.50 9.76 -10.26
N ARG A 53 -12.18 8.68 -9.56
CA ARG A 53 -13.23 7.88 -8.95
C ARG A 53 -13.97 8.86 -8.06
N GLU A 54 -15.25 9.10 -8.35
CA GLU A 54 -16.15 9.73 -7.40
C GLU A 54 -16.10 8.83 -6.16
N VAL A 55 -15.23 9.20 -5.23
CA VAL A 55 -15.36 8.78 -3.87
C VAL A 55 -16.61 9.51 -3.49
N ASP A 56 -17.75 8.80 -3.44
CA ASP A 56 -18.94 9.32 -2.82
C ASP A 56 -18.48 9.91 -1.49
N VAL A 57 -18.41 11.25 -1.44
CA VAL A 57 -18.31 11.97 -0.19
C VAL A 57 -19.72 11.87 0.38
N GLN A 58 -20.11 10.66 0.76
CA GLN A 58 -21.27 10.46 1.60
C GLN A 58 -21.03 11.36 2.79
N VAL A 59 -21.92 12.34 2.97
CA VAL A 59 -22.02 13.12 4.17
C VAL A 59 -22.09 12.12 5.31
N ARG A 60 -20.96 11.95 6.00
CA ARG A 60 -20.69 10.80 6.88
C ARG A 60 -21.60 10.92 8.08
N THR A 61 -22.57 10.02 8.16
CA THR A 61 -23.46 9.88 9.31
C THR A 61 -22.63 9.52 10.53
N GLU A 62 -22.82 10.21 11.65
CA GLU A 62 -22.19 9.86 12.93
C GLU A 62 -22.43 8.37 13.23
N GLY A 63 -21.35 7.59 13.31
CA GLY A 63 -21.39 6.14 13.56
C GLY A 63 -21.11 5.24 12.35
N ALA A 64 -20.83 5.81 11.17
CA ALA A 64 -20.32 5.03 10.04
C ALA A 64 -18.97 4.36 10.40
N ARG A 65 -18.87 3.07 10.09
CA ARG A 65 -17.66 2.27 10.30
C ARG A 65 -16.90 2.18 8.98
N GLN A 66 -15.61 2.46 9.02
CA GLN A 66 -14.70 2.41 7.88
C GLN A 66 -13.69 1.27 8.05
N VAL A 67 -13.40 0.57 6.96
CA VAL A 67 -12.29 -0.39 6.92
C VAL A 67 -10.99 0.34 6.63
N VAL A 68 -10.00 0.19 7.51
CA VAL A 68 -8.66 0.77 7.35
C VAL A 68 -7.60 -0.32 7.41
N ALA A 69 -6.71 -0.32 6.43
CA ALA A 69 -5.59 -1.25 6.36
C ALA A 69 -4.39 -0.72 7.16
N SER A 70 -3.66 -1.62 7.84
CA SER A 70 -2.41 -1.29 8.55
C SER A 70 -1.36 -0.63 7.65
N ASP A 71 -1.38 -0.97 6.36
CA ASP A 71 -0.43 -0.46 5.37
C ASP A 71 -0.60 1.03 5.12
N HIS A 72 -1.82 1.56 5.28
CA HIS A 72 -2.09 2.99 5.21
C HIS A 72 -1.25 3.76 6.24
N PHE A 73 -1.27 3.34 7.50
CA PHE A 73 -0.51 3.98 8.58
C PHE A 73 1.00 3.75 8.48
N ILE A 74 1.42 2.57 8.03
CA ILE A 74 2.84 2.29 7.79
C ILE A 74 3.38 3.25 6.71
N ARG A 75 2.62 3.48 5.65
CA ARG A 75 2.99 4.42 4.59
C ARG A 75 3.12 5.85 5.13
N ILE A 76 2.13 6.35 5.86
CA ILE A 76 2.17 7.68 6.50
C ILE A 76 3.47 7.85 7.32
N ILE A 77 3.81 6.87 8.15
CA ILE A 77 5.02 6.92 8.99
C ILE A 77 6.28 6.93 8.13
N ARG A 78 6.37 6.08 7.09
CA ARG A 78 7.58 6.00 6.26
C ARG A 78 7.81 7.21 5.39
N GLU A 79 6.74 7.86 4.94
CA GLU A 79 6.82 9.08 4.14
C GLU A 79 7.13 10.30 5.02
N SER A 80 6.51 10.41 6.20
CA SER A 80 6.66 11.58 7.08
C SER A 80 7.84 11.50 8.05
N TYR A 81 8.28 10.28 8.41
CA TYR A 81 9.31 10.03 9.42
C TYR A 81 10.28 8.92 8.95
N PRO A 82 11.15 9.21 7.97
CA PRO A 82 12.03 8.22 7.37
C PRO A 82 12.99 7.56 8.38
N ASP A 83 13.39 8.29 9.42
CA ASP A 83 14.30 7.81 10.47
C ASP A 83 13.61 7.01 11.58
N CYS A 84 12.30 6.76 11.47
CA CYS A 84 11.54 6.03 12.47
C CYS A 84 12.16 4.62 12.70
N PRO A 85 12.63 4.31 13.93
CA PRO A 85 13.37 3.09 14.24
C PRO A 85 12.47 1.86 14.33
N LEU A 86 11.14 2.02 14.38
CA LEU A 86 10.19 0.92 14.45
C LEU A 86 10.18 0.13 13.14
N THR A 87 10.05 -1.19 13.21
CA THR A 87 9.82 -2.04 12.03
C THR A 87 8.34 -2.02 11.61
N ASN A 88 8.03 -2.39 10.37
CA ASN A 88 6.63 -2.44 9.88
C ASN A 88 5.77 -3.37 10.75
N SER A 89 6.32 -4.48 11.23
CA SER A 89 5.64 -5.40 12.15
C SER A 89 5.39 -4.79 13.53
N GLN A 90 6.31 -3.97 14.05
CA GLN A 90 6.14 -3.24 15.31
C GLN A 90 5.07 -2.15 15.18
N ILE A 91 5.08 -1.41 14.07
CA ILE A 91 4.06 -0.42 13.74
C ILE A 91 2.69 -1.10 13.68
N GLY A 92 2.54 -2.15 12.87
CA GLY A 92 1.27 -2.88 12.73
C GLY A 92 0.75 -3.43 14.06
N ARG A 93 1.63 -3.97 14.92
CA ARG A 93 1.22 -4.46 16.25
C ARG A 93 0.71 -3.34 17.16
N ARG A 94 1.38 -2.17 17.16
CA ARG A 94 1.00 -1.03 17.99
C ARG A 94 -0.27 -0.36 17.49
N MET A 95 -0.41 -0.20 16.18
CA MET A 95 -1.65 0.29 15.55
C MET A 95 -2.83 -0.62 15.88
N TRP A 96 -2.65 -1.94 15.78
CA TRP A 96 -3.69 -2.89 16.19
C TRP A 96 -4.07 -2.73 17.66
N GLY A 97 -3.09 -2.68 18.57
CA GLY A 97 -3.37 -2.53 20.00
C GLY A 97 -4.14 -1.24 20.32
N PHE A 98 -3.81 -0.15 19.61
CA PHE A 98 -4.52 1.12 19.75
C PHE A 98 -5.96 1.06 19.23
N ALA A 99 -6.17 0.43 18.08
CA ALA A 99 -7.48 0.26 17.46
C ALA A 99 -8.38 -0.69 18.28
N SER A 100 -7.85 -1.85 18.70
CA SER A 100 -8.62 -2.84 19.45
C SER A 100 -9.08 -2.32 20.81
N ALA A 101 -8.29 -1.46 21.46
CA ALA A 101 -8.68 -0.80 22.71
C ALA A 101 -9.86 0.17 22.54
N ARG A 102 -10.17 0.58 21.30
CA ARG A 102 -11.30 1.44 20.93
C ARG A 102 -12.47 0.66 20.32
N GLY A 103 -12.46 -0.66 20.39
CA GLY A 103 -13.54 -1.51 19.89
C GLY A 103 -13.44 -1.85 18.40
N ALA A 104 -12.27 -1.67 17.78
CA ALA A 104 -12.06 -2.08 16.40
C ALA A 104 -12.16 -3.60 16.22
N SER A 105 -12.82 -4.01 15.14
CA SER A 105 -12.95 -5.43 14.75
C SER A 105 -12.00 -5.75 13.59
N ARG A 106 -11.43 -6.97 13.55
CA ARG A 106 -10.65 -7.43 12.39
C ARG A 106 -11.60 -7.87 11.28
N VAL A 107 -11.48 -7.27 10.11
CA VAL A 107 -12.31 -7.59 8.93
C VAL A 107 -11.73 -8.76 8.14
N ARG A 108 -10.39 -8.90 8.14
CA ARG A 108 -9.68 -10.02 7.53
C ARG A 108 -8.53 -10.48 8.42
N GLU A 109 -8.48 -11.79 8.69
CA GLU A 109 -7.31 -12.41 9.31
C GLU A 109 -6.11 -12.34 8.36
N ARG A 110 -4.92 -12.26 8.96
CA ARG A 110 -3.60 -12.20 8.30
C ARG A 110 -3.54 -13.13 7.08
N LYS A 111 -3.70 -12.59 5.87
CA LYS A 111 -3.13 -13.24 4.69
C LYS A 111 -1.67 -12.87 4.64
N LEU A 112 -0.80 -13.84 4.92
CA LEU A 112 0.60 -13.79 4.51
C LEU A 112 0.60 -13.52 3.01
N VAL A 113 0.94 -12.30 2.61
CA VAL A 113 1.16 -11.98 1.20
C VAL A 113 2.40 -12.76 0.81
N LYS A 114 2.20 -13.94 0.21
CA LYS A 114 3.28 -14.71 -0.41
C LYS A 114 3.88 -13.81 -1.49
N LYS A 115 5.04 -13.20 -1.18
CA LYS A 115 5.95 -12.51 -2.13
C LYS A 115 5.23 -11.97 -3.37
N ALA A 116 4.39 -10.95 -3.20
CA ALA A 116 4.09 -10.09 -4.33
C ALA A 116 5.33 -9.24 -4.58
N LEU A 117 5.81 -9.27 -5.82
CA LEU A 117 7.06 -8.69 -6.28
C LEU A 117 7.26 -7.26 -5.77
N SER A 118 8.48 -7.04 -5.27
CA SER A 118 9.10 -5.76 -4.95
C SER A 118 9.19 -4.88 -6.21
N TRP A 119 8.08 -4.28 -6.63
CA TRP A 119 8.02 -3.38 -7.80
C TRP A 119 7.67 -1.93 -7.46
N THR A 120 7.46 -1.61 -6.18
CA THR A 120 7.59 -0.24 -5.70
C THR A 120 8.95 -0.13 -5.03
N GLY A 121 9.78 0.84 -5.39
CA GLY A 121 11.12 1.08 -4.82
C GLY A 121 11.17 1.31 -3.30
N LEU A 122 10.08 1.05 -2.59
CA LEU A 122 10.04 0.84 -1.16
C LEU A 122 10.80 -0.46 -0.83
N LYS A 123 12.08 -0.33 -0.45
CA LYS A 123 12.92 -1.45 0.07
C LYS A 123 12.31 -2.21 1.28
N ARG A 124 11.12 -1.83 1.75
CA ARG A 124 10.39 -2.41 2.88
C ARG A 124 8.87 -2.36 2.65
N ALA A 125 8.38 -3.00 1.60
CA ALA A 125 6.94 -3.24 1.46
C ALA A 125 6.40 -3.95 2.74
N PRO A 126 5.25 -3.53 3.31
CA PRO A 126 4.67 -4.17 4.47
C PRO A 126 4.40 -5.65 4.22
N THR A 127 4.96 -6.52 5.06
CA THR A 127 4.83 -7.99 4.91
C THR A 127 3.48 -8.52 5.42
N THR A 128 2.65 -7.67 6.01
CA THR A 128 1.37 -8.04 6.63
C THR A 128 0.38 -6.88 6.52
N ALA A 129 -0.58 -7.00 5.61
CA ALA A 129 -1.77 -6.17 5.60
C ALA A 129 -2.81 -6.78 6.56
N ALA A 130 -3.18 -6.04 7.60
CA ALA A 130 -4.33 -6.34 8.43
C ALA A 130 -5.36 -5.22 8.24
N GLU A 131 -6.61 -5.59 8.06
CA GLU A 131 -7.72 -4.65 7.87
C GLU A 131 -8.56 -4.61 9.14
N TYR A 132 -8.84 -3.41 9.63
CA TYR A 132 -9.62 -3.16 10.83
C TYR A 132 -10.84 -2.33 10.47
N GLU A 133 -11.99 -2.71 10.99
CA GLU A 133 -13.21 -1.89 10.97
C GLU A 133 -13.18 -0.98 12.19
N VAL A 134 -13.20 0.33 11.95
CA VAL A 134 -13.10 1.39 12.97
C VAL A 134 -14.15 2.45 12.72
N THR A 135 -14.55 3.20 13.75
CA THR A 135 -15.45 4.35 13.55
C THR A 135 -14.70 5.49 12.87
N ASP A 136 -15.40 6.37 12.17
CA ASP A 136 -14.77 7.56 11.55
C ASP A 136 -13.98 8.42 12.54
N GLN A 137 -14.49 8.59 13.77
CA GLN A 137 -13.80 9.33 14.82
C GLN A 137 -12.47 8.66 15.22
N ASP A 138 -12.45 7.32 15.22
CA ASP A 138 -11.25 6.55 15.54
C ASP A 138 -10.20 6.62 14.43
N VAL A 139 -10.58 6.84 13.17
CA VAL A 139 -9.61 7.00 12.06
C VAL A 139 -8.68 8.18 12.33
N THR A 140 -9.25 9.34 12.68
CA THR A 140 -8.46 10.55 12.99
C THR A 140 -7.54 10.31 14.19
N ALA A 141 -8.06 9.64 15.24
CA ALA A 141 -7.26 9.28 16.41
C ALA A 141 -6.11 8.31 16.06
N MET A 142 -6.35 7.38 15.13
CA MET A 142 -5.34 6.44 14.64
C MET A 142 -4.27 7.13 13.81
N GLU A 143 -4.61 8.10 12.97
CA GLU A 143 -3.64 8.90 12.22
C GLU A 143 -2.73 9.71 13.15
N LEU A 144 -3.32 10.40 14.14
CA LEU A 144 -2.55 11.10 15.18
C LEU A 144 -1.61 10.16 15.93
N TYR A 145 -2.09 8.97 16.27
CA TYR A 145 -1.27 7.93 16.89
C TYR A 145 -0.16 7.43 15.96
N ALA A 146 -0.41 7.30 14.66
CA ALA A 146 0.61 6.95 13.67
C ALA A 146 1.71 8.02 13.60
N HIS A 147 1.36 9.31 13.56
CA HIS A 147 2.35 10.38 13.62
C HIS A 147 3.19 10.33 14.91
N ARG A 148 2.56 10.02 16.05
CA ARG A 148 3.27 9.82 17.33
C ARG A 148 4.24 8.62 17.27
N LEU A 149 3.84 7.50 16.68
CA LEU A 149 4.72 6.36 16.45
C LEU A 149 5.89 6.70 15.52
N GLY A 150 5.65 7.56 14.51
CA GLY A 150 6.69 8.02 13.59
C GLY A 150 7.83 8.76 14.31
N ARG A 151 7.51 9.48 15.39
CA ARG A 151 8.48 10.19 16.24
C ARG A 151 9.19 9.29 17.27
N ALA A 152 9.07 7.97 17.14
CA ALA A 152 9.81 7.05 18.00
C ALA A 152 11.32 7.26 17.86
N PHE A 153 12.06 7.08 18.96
CA PHE A 153 13.51 7.23 19.01
C PHE A 153 14.14 6.10 19.83
N LYS A 154 15.45 5.90 19.66
CA LYS A 154 16.20 4.92 20.46
C LYS A 154 16.79 5.61 21.68
N ASP A 155 16.68 4.98 22.85
CA ASP A 155 17.42 5.40 24.04
C ASP A 155 18.89 4.96 23.98
N ASP A 156 19.70 5.41 24.93
CA ASP A 156 21.13 5.08 25.05
C ASP A 156 21.38 3.57 25.27
N LYS A 157 20.33 2.81 25.61
CA LYS A 157 20.34 1.35 25.81
C LYS A 157 19.80 0.60 24.59
N GLY A 158 19.54 1.29 23.47
CA GLY A 158 19.02 0.73 22.22
C GLY A 158 17.54 0.37 22.24
N ARG A 159 16.78 0.71 23.29
CA ARG A 159 15.34 0.49 23.39
C ARG A 159 14.59 1.55 22.59
N ILE A 160 13.52 1.15 21.93
CA ILE A 160 12.70 2.08 21.14
C ILE A 160 11.60 2.66 22.01
N LEU A 161 11.70 3.96 22.27
CA LEU A 161 10.72 4.75 23.00
C LEU A 161 9.81 5.52 22.04
N VAL A 162 8.60 5.80 22.50
CA VAL A 162 7.64 6.66 21.79
C VAL A 162 7.36 7.85 22.71
N PRO A 163 7.38 9.10 22.19
CA PRO A 163 7.04 10.27 22.98
C PRO A 163 5.71 10.08 23.72
N ALA A 164 5.55 10.66 24.91
CA ALA A 164 4.24 10.76 25.56
C ALA A 164 3.29 11.62 24.70
N ALA A 165 1.98 11.41 24.85
CA ALA A 165 0.96 12.24 24.20
C ALA A 165 0.88 13.60 24.89
#